data_AF-A0A6N9C9E3-F1
#
_entry.id   AF-A0A6N9C9E3-F1
#
_cell.length_a   1.000
_cell.length_b   1.000
_cell.length_c   1.000
_cell.angle_alpha   90.00
_cell.angle_beta   90.00
_cell.angle_gamma   90.00
#
_symmetry.space_group_name_H-M   'P 1'
#
loop_
_entity.id
_entity.type
_entity.pdbx_description
1 polymer ?
#
loop_
_entity_poly.entity_id
_entity_poly.type
_entity_poly.pdbx_seq_one_letter_code
_entity_poly.pdbx_strand_id
1 'polypeptide(L)'
;MTKQRRNQLIAIGALIIGLGCLYQPSSVLLRGVALPLLIISAILSSLFFSTKRIIEVIAGLGLIAGFSFLYLPIPPILRGSAFHLLSASAIAFGMTTGLIRSSEIAAGVIAITGFAALYQSFSQLLQSSGLHLILTGILVLAIVSPRKLLIERISIGGIVLGLVFLCQPFAILLYQTGFQVLLGGLAGFIVVAHRAA
;
A
#
# COMPACT_ATOMS: atom_id res chain seq x y z
N MET A 1 -27.31 -9.96 -17.30
CA MET A 1 -26.50 -9.58 -16.12
C MET A 1 -26.13 -8.10 -16.25
N THR A 2 -26.37 -7.26 -15.24
CA THR A 2 -26.00 -5.83 -15.33
C THR A 2 -24.48 -5.65 -15.22
N LYS A 3 -23.93 -4.60 -15.86
CA LYS A 3 -22.49 -4.26 -15.82
C LYS A 3 -21.98 -4.15 -14.38
N GLN A 4 -22.78 -3.58 -13.48
CA GLN A 4 -22.47 -3.45 -12.06
C GLN A 4 -22.36 -4.82 -11.37
N ARG A 5 -23.35 -5.70 -11.53
CA ARG A 5 -23.34 -7.04 -10.92
C ARG A 5 -22.18 -7.89 -11.43
N ARG A 6 -21.82 -7.75 -12.70
CA ARG A 6 -20.63 -8.41 -13.29
C ARG A 6 -19.34 -7.97 -12.59
N ASN A 7 -19.14 -6.66 -12.45
CA ASN A 7 -17.93 -6.13 -11.83
C ASN A 7 -17.85 -6.48 -10.33
N GLN A 8 -18.98 -6.57 -9.62
CA GLN A 8 -19.03 -7.06 -8.24
C GLN A 8 -18.61 -8.53 -8.13
N LEU A 9 -19.08 -9.39 -9.03
CA LEU A 9 -18.64 -10.80 -9.05
C LEU A 9 -17.16 -10.93 -9.39
N ILE A 10 -16.65 -10.11 -10.32
CA ILE A 10 -15.21 -10.08 -10.63
C ILE A 10 -14.40 -9.65 -9.41
N ALA A 11 -14.86 -8.63 -8.66
CA ALA A 11 -14.18 -8.19 -7.43
C ALA A 11 -14.10 -9.33 -6.40
N ILE A 12 -15.23 -10.01 -6.13
CA ILE A 12 -15.28 -11.12 -5.18
C ILE A 12 -14.41 -12.30 -5.67
N GLY A 13 -14.49 -12.63 -6.96
CA GLY A 13 -13.67 -13.69 -7.55
C GLY A 13 -12.18 -13.38 -7.45
N ALA A 14 -11.77 -12.15 -7.77
CA ALA A 14 -10.39 -11.70 -7.64
C ALA A 14 -9.91 -11.71 -6.18
N LEU A 15 -10.78 -11.38 -5.22
CA LEU A 15 -10.47 -11.48 -3.80
C LEU A 15 -10.20 -12.93 -3.37
N ILE A 16 -11.11 -13.85 -3.71
CA ILE A 16 -11.02 -15.25 -3.31
C ILE A 16 -9.79 -15.91 -3.94
N ILE A 17 -9.60 -15.73 -5.25
CA ILE A 17 -8.45 -16.29 -5.97
C ILE A 17 -7.15 -15.65 -5.46
N GLY A 18 -7.14 -14.32 -5.26
CA GLY A 18 -5.98 -13.60 -4.73
C GLY A 18 -5.57 -14.09 -3.34
N LEU A 19 -6.52 -14.28 -2.43
CA LEU A 19 -6.25 -14.84 -1.10
C LEU A 19 -5.77 -16.29 -1.17
N GLY A 20 -6.36 -17.11 -2.03
CA GLY A 20 -5.91 -18.49 -2.27
C GLY A 20 -4.46 -18.53 -2.77
N CYS A 21 -4.12 -17.70 -3.76
CA CYS A 21 -2.75 -17.57 -4.27
C CYS A 21 -1.76 -17.04 -3.21
N LEU A 22 -2.20 -16.10 -2.36
CA LEU A 22 -1.37 -15.48 -1.33
C LEU A 22 -0.94 -16.49 -0.25
N TYR A 23 -1.87 -17.31 0.21
CA TYR A 23 -1.64 -18.29 1.27
C TYR A 23 -1.21 -19.67 0.76
N GLN A 24 -1.01 -19.82 -0.55
CA GLN A 24 -0.42 -21.03 -1.10
C GLN A 24 1.04 -21.17 -0.61
N PRO A 25 1.39 -22.27 0.09
CA PRO A 25 2.70 -22.39 0.72
C PRO A 25 3.83 -22.69 -0.29
N SER A 26 3.51 -23.29 -1.43
CA SER A 26 4.48 -23.96 -2.31
C SER A 26 4.97 -23.13 -3.50
N SER A 27 4.41 -21.95 -3.79
CA SER A 27 4.72 -21.21 -5.02
C SER A 27 4.89 -19.71 -4.81
N VAL A 28 6.14 -19.25 -4.88
CA VAL A 28 6.51 -17.82 -4.84
C VAL A 28 5.85 -17.05 -5.99
N LEU A 29 5.73 -17.67 -7.17
CA LEU A 29 5.10 -17.08 -8.34
C LEU A 29 3.61 -16.77 -8.10
N LEU A 30 2.85 -17.68 -7.48
CA LEU A 30 1.44 -17.42 -7.17
C LEU A 30 1.28 -16.28 -6.17
N ARG A 31 2.20 -16.15 -5.20
CA ARG A 31 2.21 -14.98 -4.30
C ARG A 31 2.42 -13.69 -5.05
N GLY A 32 3.31 -13.67 -6.05
CA GLY A 32 3.48 -12.53 -6.96
C GLY A 32 2.20 -12.17 -7.71
N VAL A 33 1.42 -13.17 -8.16
CA VAL A 33 0.12 -12.97 -8.83
C VAL A 33 -1.00 -12.54 -7.86
N ALA A 34 -0.86 -12.82 -6.56
CA ALA A 34 -1.84 -12.42 -5.56
C ALA A 34 -1.97 -10.89 -5.46
N LEU A 35 -0.86 -10.15 -5.55
CA LEU A 35 -0.87 -8.69 -5.44
C LEU A 35 -1.79 -8.01 -6.47
N PRO A 36 -1.63 -8.21 -7.79
CA PRO A 36 -2.51 -7.58 -8.77
C PRO A 36 -3.98 -8.01 -8.62
N LEU A 37 -4.25 -9.27 -8.27
CA LEU A 37 -5.62 -9.74 -8.02
C LEU A 37 -6.27 -9.02 -6.84
N LEU A 38 -5.55 -8.85 -5.74
CA LEU A 38 -6.04 -8.14 -4.56
C LEU A 38 -6.23 -6.64 -4.84
N ILE A 39 -5.34 -6.01 -5.62
CA ILE A 39 -5.51 -4.61 -6.05
C ILE A 39 -6.73 -4.45 -6.95
N ILE A 40 -6.92 -5.34 -7.93
CA ILE A 40 -8.12 -5.32 -8.80
C ILE A 40 -9.38 -5.47 -7.97
N SER A 41 -9.39 -6.41 -7.02
CA SER A 41 -10.49 -6.57 -6.06
C SER A 41 -10.73 -5.30 -5.26
N ALA A 42 -9.68 -4.68 -4.70
CA ALA A 42 -9.78 -3.45 -3.92
C ALA A 42 -10.40 -2.31 -4.74
N ILE A 43 -9.92 -2.07 -5.95
CA ILE A 43 -10.43 -1.01 -6.83
C ILE A 43 -11.88 -1.29 -7.25
N LEU A 44 -12.18 -2.51 -7.73
CA LEU A 44 -13.52 -2.85 -8.19
C LEU A 44 -14.55 -2.83 -7.04
N SER A 45 -14.17 -3.31 -5.86
CA SER A 45 -15.05 -3.25 -4.69
C SER A 45 -15.34 -1.80 -4.32
N SER A 46 -14.30 -0.97 -4.19
CA SER A 46 -14.42 0.46 -3.88
C SER A 46 -15.19 1.26 -4.92
N LEU A 47 -15.26 0.82 -6.18
CA LEU A 47 -16.05 1.51 -7.23
C LEU A 47 -17.50 1.01 -7.31
N PHE A 48 -17.73 -0.31 -7.36
CA PHE A 48 -19.02 -0.87 -7.82
C PHE A 48 -19.98 -1.34 -6.71
N PHE A 49 -19.52 -1.47 -5.47
CA PHE A 49 -20.43 -1.76 -4.35
C PHE A 49 -21.09 -0.48 -3.84
N SER A 50 -22.38 -0.58 -3.54
CA SER A 50 -23.19 0.53 -3.00
C SER A 50 -22.79 0.85 -1.56
N THR A 51 -22.53 -0.17 -0.74
CA THR A 51 -22.26 0.01 0.70
C THR A 51 -20.78 0.30 0.97
N LYS A 52 -20.32 1.53 0.67
CA LYS A 52 -18.92 1.94 0.86
C LYS A 52 -18.41 1.74 2.29
N ARG A 53 -19.27 1.98 3.29
CA ARG A 53 -18.95 1.81 4.71
C ARG A 53 -18.52 0.38 5.08
N ILE A 54 -19.10 -0.64 4.44
CA ILE A 54 -18.69 -2.03 4.68
C ILE A 54 -17.27 -2.26 4.16
N ILE A 55 -16.95 -1.73 2.97
CA ILE A 55 -15.62 -1.87 2.39
C ILE A 55 -14.59 -1.12 3.21
N GLU A 56 -14.92 0.08 3.68
CA GLU A 56 -14.07 0.87 4.58
C GLU A 56 -13.72 0.08 5.84
N VAL A 57 -14.71 -0.56 6.49
CA VAL A 57 -14.48 -1.36 7.70
C VAL A 57 -13.63 -2.59 7.39
N ILE A 58 -13.92 -3.33 6.31
CA ILE A 58 -13.13 -4.50 5.91
C ILE A 58 -11.69 -4.10 5.58
N ALA A 59 -11.50 -3.00 4.86
CA ALA A 59 -10.19 -2.48 4.52
C ALA A 59 -9.43 -1.98 5.76
N GLY A 60 -10.11 -1.32 6.70
CA GLY A 60 -9.54 -0.93 7.99
C GLY A 60 -9.08 -2.13 8.81
N LEU A 61 -9.88 -3.20 8.88
CA LEU A 61 -9.48 -4.46 9.51
C LEU A 61 -8.29 -5.10 8.79
N GLY A 62 -8.24 -5.04 7.46
CA GLY A 62 -7.10 -5.50 6.67
C GLY A 62 -5.82 -4.71 6.94
N LEU A 63 -5.91 -3.39 7.12
CA LEU A 63 -4.77 -2.56 7.55
C LEU A 63 -4.28 -2.96 8.94
N ILE A 64 -5.20 -3.11 9.91
CA ILE A 64 -4.86 -3.55 11.27
C ILE A 64 -4.18 -4.92 11.25
N ALA A 65 -4.72 -5.87 10.50
CA ALA A 65 -4.14 -7.21 10.35
C ALA A 65 -2.76 -7.14 9.68
N GLY A 66 -2.61 -6.33 8.63
CA GLY A 66 -1.34 -6.13 7.93
C GLY A 66 -0.25 -5.55 8.82
N PHE A 67 -0.57 -4.54 9.64
CA PHE A 67 0.36 -4.01 10.64
C PHE A 67 0.66 -5.02 11.75
N SER A 68 -0.36 -5.74 12.22
CA SER A 68 -0.18 -6.82 13.19
C SER A 68 0.78 -7.88 12.68
N PHE A 69 0.75 -8.19 11.38
CA PHE A 69 1.65 -9.15 10.78
C PHE A 69 3.12 -8.70 10.73
N LEU A 70 3.36 -7.39 10.73
CA LEU A 70 4.72 -6.85 10.80
C LEU A 70 5.32 -6.96 12.20
N TYR A 71 4.52 -6.74 13.25
CA TYR A 71 5.04 -6.57 14.61
C TYR A 71 4.82 -7.76 15.55
N LEU A 72 3.79 -8.58 15.32
CA LEU A 72 3.51 -9.72 16.18
C LEU A 72 4.39 -10.93 15.84
N PRO A 73 4.65 -11.81 16.84
CA PRO A 73 5.31 -13.09 16.64
C PRO A 73 4.35 -14.10 15.98
N ILE A 74 4.11 -13.91 14.68
CA ILE A 74 3.24 -14.75 13.84
C ILE A 74 4.06 -15.58 12.84
N PRO A 75 3.47 -16.67 12.28
CA PRO A 75 4.10 -17.50 11.26
C PRO A 75 4.67 -16.71 10.08
N PRO A 76 5.82 -17.14 9.50
CA PRO A 76 6.51 -16.41 8.43
C PRO A 76 5.66 -16.25 7.16
N ILE A 77 4.74 -17.18 6.91
CA ILE A 77 3.79 -17.11 5.79
C ILE A 77 2.90 -15.87 5.91
N LEU A 78 2.37 -15.61 7.12
CA LEU A 78 1.54 -14.44 7.39
C LEU A 78 2.37 -13.15 7.35
N ARG A 79 3.59 -13.16 7.88
CA ARG A 79 4.50 -12.01 7.79
C ARG A 79 4.81 -11.63 6.33
N GLY A 80 5.06 -12.62 5.46
CA GLY A 80 5.29 -12.41 4.03
C GLY A 80 4.06 -11.87 3.27
N SER A 81 2.86 -12.04 3.83
CA SER A 81 1.62 -11.52 3.25
C SER A 81 1.32 -10.06 3.61
N ALA A 82 2.03 -9.48 4.59
CA ALA A 82 1.77 -8.15 5.12
C ALA A 82 1.76 -7.06 4.03
N PHE A 83 2.72 -7.10 3.10
CA PHE A 83 2.79 -6.17 1.97
C PHE A 83 1.54 -6.21 1.08
N HIS A 84 1.07 -7.42 0.75
CA HIS A 84 -0.07 -7.63 -0.13
C HIS A 84 -1.36 -7.14 0.52
N LEU A 85 -1.51 -7.43 1.82
CA LEU A 85 -2.68 -7.02 2.58
C LEU A 85 -2.69 -5.50 2.79
N LEU A 86 -1.57 -4.93 3.24
CA LEU A 86 -1.45 -3.49 3.48
C LEU A 86 -1.70 -2.66 2.22
N SER A 87 -1.13 -3.05 1.08
CA SER A 87 -1.31 -2.32 -0.18
C SER A 87 -2.76 -2.38 -0.69
N ALA A 88 -3.36 -3.57 -0.78
CA ALA A 88 -4.74 -3.72 -1.23
C ALA A 88 -5.73 -3.04 -0.27
N SER A 89 -5.53 -3.18 1.04
CA SER A 89 -6.36 -2.54 2.05
C SER A 89 -6.18 -1.03 2.08
N ALA A 90 -4.96 -0.50 1.88
CA ALA A 90 -4.72 0.95 1.76
C ALA A 90 -5.49 1.56 0.61
N ILE A 91 -5.49 0.90 -0.55
CA ILE A 91 -6.25 1.35 -1.73
C ILE A 91 -7.74 1.32 -1.45
N ALA A 92 -8.25 0.18 -0.96
CA ALA A 92 -9.66 0.03 -0.66
C ALA A 92 -10.14 1.07 0.38
N PHE A 93 -9.38 1.24 1.46
CA PHE A 93 -9.66 2.18 2.54
C PHE A 93 -9.61 3.62 2.04
N GLY A 94 -8.53 4.01 1.36
CA GLY A 94 -8.37 5.37 0.85
C GLY A 94 -9.49 5.78 -0.10
N MET A 95 -9.96 4.87 -0.96
CA MET A 95 -11.05 5.15 -1.91
C MET A 95 -12.44 5.18 -1.27
N THR A 96 -12.61 4.62 -0.07
CA THR A 96 -13.93 4.47 0.56
C THR A 96 -14.13 5.31 1.81
N THR A 97 -13.04 5.78 2.43
CA THR A 97 -13.13 6.50 3.70
C THR A 97 -13.78 7.87 3.57
N GLY A 98 -14.72 8.15 4.47
CA GLY A 98 -15.29 9.50 4.64
C GLY A 98 -14.44 10.38 5.56
N LEU A 99 -13.48 9.81 6.30
CA LEU A 99 -12.71 10.49 7.32
C LEU A 99 -11.41 11.05 6.74
N ILE A 100 -11.55 11.99 5.79
CA ILE A 100 -10.43 12.49 4.98
C ILE A 100 -9.29 13.04 5.85
N ARG A 101 -9.60 13.96 6.78
CA ARG A 101 -8.59 14.68 7.57
C ARG A 101 -7.83 13.76 8.53
N SER A 102 -8.50 12.85 9.23
CA SER A 102 -7.83 11.93 10.14
C SER A 102 -7.01 10.88 9.38
N SER A 103 -7.54 10.38 8.26
CA SER A 103 -6.84 9.43 7.40
C SER A 103 -5.60 10.05 6.75
N GLU A 104 -5.66 11.33 6.34
CA GLU A 104 -4.51 12.08 5.84
C GLU A 104 -3.42 12.22 6.91
N ILE A 105 -3.78 12.63 8.13
CA ILE A 105 -2.83 12.74 9.25
C ILE A 105 -2.22 11.39 9.58
N ALA A 106 -3.04 10.34 9.72
CA ALA A 106 -2.58 8.99 10.02
C ALA A 106 -1.63 8.46 8.93
N ALA A 107 -1.97 8.66 7.66
CA ALA A 107 -1.14 8.26 6.53
C ALA A 107 0.20 9.00 6.51
N GLY A 108 0.20 10.31 6.81
CA GLY A 108 1.42 11.11 6.95
C GLY A 108 2.31 10.59 8.09
N VAL A 109 1.74 10.32 9.27
CA VAL A 109 2.46 9.75 10.40
C VAL A 109 3.06 8.39 10.02
N ILE A 110 2.28 7.49 9.42
CA ILE A 110 2.74 6.17 8.97
C ILE A 110 3.92 6.30 8.00
N ALA A 111 3.83 7.20 7.00
CA ALA A 111 4.90 7.42 6.04
C ALA A 111 6.18 7.95 6.71
N ILE A 112 6.06 8.95 7.59
CA ILE A 112 7.19 9.52 8.34
C ILE A 112 7.83 8.47 9.25
N THR A 113 7.03 7.69 9.98
CA THR A 113 7.53 6.57 10.79
C THR A 113 8.26 5.55 9.93
N GLY A 114 7.74 5.26 8.73
CA GLY A 114 8.41 4.41 7.76
C GLY A 114 9.78 4.93 7.34
N PHE A 115 9.90 6.23 7.03
CA PHE A 115 11.19 6.86 6.73
C PHE A 115 12.14 6.81 7.93
N ALA A 116 11.68 7.15 9.13
CA ALA A 116 12.50 7.08 10.33
C ALA A 116 13.01 5.65 10.59
N ALA A 117 12.16 4.65 10.37
CA ALA A 117 12.52 3.25 10.53
C ALA A 117 13.65 2.79 9.60
N LEU A 118 13.80 3.38 8.41
CA LEU A 118 14.89 3.04 7.47
C LEU A 118 16.28 3.35 8.02
N TYR A 119 16.40 4.40 8.83
CA TYR A 119 17.66 4.88 9.38
C TYR A 119 17.93 4.36 10.79
N GLN A 120 16.99 3.61 11.36
CA GLN A 120 17.08 3.17 12.75
C GLN A 120 17.83 1.85 12.85
N SER A 121 19.01 1.87 13.48
CA SER A 121 19.90 0.70 13.63
C SER A 121 19.56 -0.20 14.82
N PHE A 122 18.71 0.24 15.75
CA PHE A 122 18.43 -0.49 17.00
C PHE A 122 17.51 -1.70 16.82
N SER A 123 16.66 -1.74 15.78
CA SER A 123 15.69 -2.82 15.57
C SER A 123 15.62 -3.24 14.11
N GLN A 124 16.13 -4.44 13.81
CA GLN A 124 16.02 -5.05 12.48
C GLN A 124 14.56 -5.24 12.03
N LEU A 125 13.64 -5.49 12.97
CA LEU A 125 12.22 -5.62 12.68
C LEU A 125 11.65 -4.31 12.13
N LEU A 126 11.98 -3.19 12.79
CA LEU A 126 11.51 -1.86 12.39
C LEU A 126 12.12 -1.46 11.04
N GLN A 127 13.42 -1.70 10.87
CA GLN A 127 14.13 -1.43 9.61
C GLN A 127 13.53 -2.19 8.43
N SER A 128 13.21 -3.49 8.61
CA SER A 128 12.57 -4.31 7.56
C SER A 128 11.13 -3.89 7.23
N SER A 129 10.46 -3.21 8.17
CA SER A 129 9.08 -2.74 8.03
C SER A 129 8.97 -1.37 7.36
N GLY A 130 10.07 -0.62 7.26
CA GLY A 130 10.05 0.76 6.76
C GLY A 130 9.43 0.92 5.38
N LEU A 131 9.77 0.04 4.42
CA LEU A 131 9.15 0.06 3.09
C LEU A 131 7.64 -0.16 3.13
N HIS A 132 7.17 -1.09 3.97
CA HIS A 132 5.75 -1.40 4.12
C HIS A 132 5.00 -0.18 4.63
N LEU A 133 5.57 0.52 5.62
CA LEU A 133 5.01 1.74 6.18
C LEU A 133 4.99 2.89 5.17
N ILE A 134 6.12 3.15 4.49
CA ILE A 134 6.23 4.22 3.49
C ILE A 134 5.19 4.02 2.39
N LEU A 135 5.11 2.82 1.82
CA LEU A 135 4.20 2.57 0.70
C LEU A 135 2.73 2.67 1.14
N THR A 136 2.39 2.09 2.29
CA THR A 136 1.02 2.16 2.83
C THR A 136 0.61 3.60 3.11
N GLY A 137 1.48 4.36 3.78
CA GLY A 137 1.25 5.77 4.08
C GLY A 137 1.10 6.61 2.82
N ILE A 138 2.01 6.48 1.86
CA ILE A 138 1.95 7.24 0.60
C ILE A 138 0.70 6.89 -0.20
N LEU A 139 0.32 5.61 -0.30
CA LEU A 139 -0.90 5.19 -1.01
C LEU A 139 -2.14 5.83 -0.41
N VAL A 140 -2.35 5.71 0.91
CA VAL A 140 -3.51 6.32 1.58
C VAL A 140 -3.47 7.84 1.42
N LEU A 141 -2.30 8.46 1.63
CA LEU A 141 -2.13 9.91 1.53
C LEU A 141 -2.47 10.42 0.12
N ALA A 142 -1.99 9.75 -0.92
CA ALA A 142 -2.23 10.11 -2.31
C ALA A 142 -3.70 9.97 -2.73
N ILE A 143 -4.40 8.95 -2.22
CA ILE A 143 -5.82 8.74 -2.53
C ILE A 143 -6.70 9.73 -1.75
N VAL A 144 -6.41 9.97 -0.48
CA VAL A 144 -7.29 10.73 0.41
C VAL A 144 -7.05 12.24 0.33
N SER A 145 -5.79 12.69 0.28
CA SER A 145 -5.45 14.12 0.44
C SER A 145 -6.09 14.98 -0.65
N PRO A 146 -6.79 16.07 -0.33
CA PRO A 146 -7.36 16.96 -1.35
C PRO A 146 -6.29 17.75 -2.13
N ARG A 147 -5.03 17.75 -1.66
CA ARG A 147 -3.95 18.60 -2.19
C ARG A 147 -3.20 17.92 -3.33
N LYS A 148 -3.90 17.64 -4.43
CA LYS A 148 -3.38 16.91 -5.61
C LYS A 148 -1.99 17.39 -6.05
N LEU A 149 -1.86 18.69 -6.32
CA LEU A 149 -0.60 19.31 -6.78
C LEU A 149 0.55 19.19 -5.77
N LEU A 150 0.24 19.25 -4.47
CA LEU A 150 1.26 19.12 -3.43
C LEU A 150 1.81 17.69 -3.40
N ILE A 151 0.92 16.69 -3.39
CA ILE A 151 1.33 15.28 -3.37
C ILE A 151 2.06 14.92 -4.66
N GLU A 152 1.63 15.43 -5.81
CA GLU A 152 2.33 15.24 -7.08
C GLU A 152 3.77 15.77 -7.02
N ARG A 153 3.97 17.01 -6.55
CA ARG A 153 5.30 17.61 -6.40
C ARG A 153 6.17 16.85 -5.42
N ILE A 154 5.62 16.42 -4.28
CA ILE A 154 6.34 15.58 -3.30
C ILE A 154 6.73 14.25 -3.94
N SER A 155 5.85 13.64 -4.73
CA SER A 155 6.10 12.37 -5.40
C SER A 155 7.20 12.50 -6.46
N ILE A 156 7.17 13.55 -7.28
CA ILE A 156 8.23 13.88 -8.24
C ILE A 156 9.55 14.11 -7.52
N GLY A 157 9.53 14.89 -6.43
CA GLY A 157 10.71 15.12 -5.59
C GLY A 157 11.28 13.80 -5.05
N GLY A 158 10.42 12.89 -4.59
CA GLY A 158 10.82 11.55 -4.15
C GLY A 158 11.43 10.70 -5.27
N ILE A 159 10.87 10.74 -6.48
CA ILE A 159 11.44 10.04 -7.65
C ILE A 159 12.84 10.57 -7.95
N VAL A 160 13.01 11.88 -8.06
CA VAL A 160 14.31 12.51 -8.35
C VAL A 160 15.32 12.20 -7.25
N LEU A 161 14.93 12.35 -5.97
CA LEU A 161 15.79 12.06 -4.84
C LEU A 161 16.21 10.58 -4.79
N GLY A 162 15.27 9.67 -5.04
CA GLY A 162 15.53 8.23 -5.11
C GLY A 162 16.50 7.87 -6.23
N LEU A 163 16.37 8.47 -7.42
CA LEU A 163 17.32 8.31 -8.52
C LEU A 163 18.72 8.82 -8.15
N VAL A 164 18.82 10.01 -7.52
CA VAL A 164 20.11 10.55 -7.07
C VAL A 164 20.78 9.60 -6.07
N PHE A 165 20.01 9.07 -5.12
CA PHE A 165 20.50 8.12 -4.11
C PHE A 165 20.96 6.79 -4.72
N LEU A 166 20.25 6.26 -5.72
CA LEU A 166 20.65 5.04 -6.43
C LEU A 166 21.95 5.24 -7.24
N CYS A 167 22.21 6.46 -7.71
CA CYS A 167 23.44 6.82 -8.43
C CYS A 167 24.65 7.07 -7.51
N GLN A 168 24.55 6.85 -6.20
CA GLN A 168 25.64 7.05 -5.23
C GLN A 168 26.23 5.68 -4.80
N PRO A 169 27.11 5.04 -5.60
CA PRO A 169 27.56 3.66 -5.39
C PRO A 169 28.40 3.46 -4.12
N PHE A 170 29.01 4.51 -3.58
CA PHE A 170 29.88 4.43 -2.40
C PHE A 170 29.13 4.51 -1.07
N ALA A 171 27.81 4.75 -1.09
CA ALA A 171 26.99 4.87 0.09
C ALA A 171 25.85 3.83 0.04
N ILE A 172 26.15 2.58 0.44
CA ILE A 172 25.18 1.46 0.47
C ILE A 172 23.86 1.83 1.18
N LEU A 173 23.93 2.65 2.23
CA LEU A 173 22.75 3.16 2.93
C LEU A 173 21.90 4.08 2.04
N LEU A 174 22.52 4.98 1.27
CA LEU A 174 21.81 5.81 0.29
C LEU A 174 21.24 4.94 -0.83
N TYR A 175 21.96 3.94 -1.31
CA TYR A 175 21.45 3.05 -2.35
C TYR A 175 20.18 2.28 -1.89
N GLN A 176 20.20 1.69 -0.70
CA GLN A 176 19.05 0.94 -0.16
C GLN A 176 17.84 1.84 0.13
N THR A 177 18.07 3.02 0.70
CA THR A 177 17.00 4.00 0.97
C THR A 177 16.47 4.63 -0.33
N GLY A 178 17.35 4.85 -1.32
CA GLY A 178 17.02 5.40 -2.63
C GLY A 178 15.99 4.57 -3.39
N PHE A 179 16.11 3.24 -3.35
CA PHE A 179 15.11 2.35 -3.95
C PHE A 179 13.72 2.54 -3.32
N GLN A 180 13.66 2.65 -1.99
CA GLN A 180 12.40 2.75 -1.26
C GLN A 180 11.74 4.13 -1.43
N VAL A 181 12.55 5.19 -1.45
CA VAL A 181 12.12 6.56 -1.76
C VAL A 181 11.58 6.63 -3.19
N LEU A 182 12.30 6.04 -4.15
CA LEU A 182 11.88 5.97 -5.55
C LEU A 182 10.55 5.23 -5.70
N LEU A 183 10.42 4.06 -5.08
CA LEU A 183 9.19 3.26 -5.15
C LEU A 183 8.00 3.98 -4.52
N GLY A 184 8.21 4.63 -3.36
CA GLY A 184 7.20 5.45 -2.71
C GLY A 184 6.76 6.63 -3.58
N GLY A 185 7.72 7.38 -4.12
CA GLY A 185 7.46 8.49 -5.04
C GLY A 185 6.72 8.06 -6.29
N LEU A 186 7.11 6.93 -6.91
CA LEU A 186 6.45 6.40 -8.09
C LEU A 186 5.00 5.97 -7.79
N ALA A 187 4.77 5.27 -6.68
CA ALA A 187 3.44 4.85 -6.28
C ALA A 187 2.52 6.05 -6.00
N GLY A 188 3.02 7.05 -5.27
CA GLY A 188 2.30 8.30 -5.01
C GLY A 188 1.95 9.03 -6.31
N PHE A 189 2.91 9.17 -7.23
CA PHE A 189 2.71 9.82 -8.51
C PHE A 189 1.66 9.12 -9.37
N ILE A 190 1.76 7.79 -9.52
CA ILE A 190 0.81 7.00 -10.31
C ILE A 190 -0.61 7.18 -9.79
N VAL A 191 -0.80 7.07 -8.47
CA VAL A 191 -2.12 7.22 -7.85
C VAL A 191 -2.69 8.62 -8.07
N VAL A 192 -1.88 9.65 -7.82
CA VAL A 192 -2.30 11.05 -8.00
C VAL A 192 -2.65 11.35 -9.46
N ALA A 193 -1.85 10.85 -10.41
CA ALA A 193 -2.07 11.06 -11.84
C ALA A 193 -3.39 10.45 -12.33
N HIS A 194 -3.78 9.29 -11.79
CA HIS A 194 -5.00 8.58 -12.18
C HIS A 194 -6.23 8.96 -11.35
N ARG A 195 -6.08 9.82 -10.33
CA ARG A 195 -7.21 10.36 -9.59
C ARG A 195 -7.92 11.43 -10.42
N ALA A 196 -9.22 11.24 -10.65
CA ALA A 196 -10.09 12.22 -11.28
C ALA A 196 -10.01 13.56 -10.53
N ALA A 197 -9.91 14.65 -11.29
CA ALA A 197 -9.80 16.02 -10.76
C ALA A 197 -11.04 16.42 -9.96
#